data_AF-L0AAD4-F1
#
_entry.id   AF-L0AAD4-F1
#
_cell.length_a   1.000
_cell.length_b   1.000
_cell.length_c   1.000
_cell.angle_alpha   90.00
_cell.angle_beta   90.00
_cell.angle_gamma   90.00
#
_symmetry.space_group_name_H-M   'P 1'
#
loop_
_entity.id
_entity.type
_entity.pdbx_description
1 polymer ?
#
loop_
_entity_poly.entity_id
_entity_poly.type
_entity_poly.pdbx_seq_one_letter_code
_entity_poly.pdbx_strand_id
1 'polypeptide(L)'
;MMSWEKEGYKLIYKKSNKGDFILLKGNIQQERERVLLKIGGKNIEKIFNEIEKVLKEKKLIEEESSSNNSIRLKLNQDIGPIVAGFLILIRRSREPLDWITYFEPLIQGDKYLGSKEVLYHIWFLSVDLSNSINKKLSLKYQLNPKILDSVGAATKIIAKKMWKIA
;
A
#
# COMPACT_ATOMS: atom_id res chain seq x y z
N MET A 1 11.72 -19.97 -8.64
CA MET A 1 11.07 -18.74 -9.13
C MET A 1 9.65 -18.74 -8.59
N MET A 2 9.32 -17.91 -7.58
CA MET A 2 7.96 -17.88 -7.02
C MET A 2 7.06 -17.09 -7.97
N SER A 3 6.05 -17.75 -8.56
CA SER A 3 5.14 -17.14 -9.53
C SER A 3 4.04 -16.35 -8.81
N TRP A 4 4.27 -15.08 -8.54
CA TRP A 4 3.27 -14.12 -8.06
C TRP A 4 2.32 -13.63 -9.19
N GLU A 5 2.30 -14.35 -10.32
CA GLU A 5 1.80 -13.90 -11.63
C GLU A 5 0.25 -13.90 -11.78
N LYS A 6 -0.52 -14.18 -10.73
CA LYS A 6 -2.00 -14.16 -10.78
C LYS A 6 -2.67 -13.38 -9.64
N GLU A 7 -1.94 -12.47 -8.99
CA GLU A 7 -2.46 -11.74 -7.83
C GLU A 7 -2.99 -10.36 -8.24
N GLY A 8 -4.33 -10.22 -8.29
CA GLY A 8 -4.98 -8.93 -8.50
C GLY A 8 -5.04 -8.13 -7.20
N TYR A 9 -4.53 -6.89 -7.22
CA TYR A 9 -4.58 -5.96 -6.09
C TYR A 9 -5.76 -5.00 -6.23
N LYS A 10 -6.47 -4.75 -5.13
CA LYS A 10 -7.54 -3.76 -5.05
C LYS A 10 -7.25 -2.74 -3.97
N LEU A 11 -7.23 -1.46 -4.34
CA LEU A 11 -7.19 -0.35 -3.41
C LEU A 11 -8.60 0.14 -3.13
N ILE A 12 -8.99 0.20 -1.87
CA ILE A 12 -10.36 0.53 -1.48
C ILE A 12 -10.36 1.65 -0.47
N TYR A 13 -11.04 2.74 -0.79
CA TYR A 13 -11.49 3.71 0.20
C TYR A 13 -12.84 3.29 0.77
N LYS A 14 -13.00 3.43 2.08
CA LYS A 14 -14.24 3.07 2.78
C LYS A 14 -14.54 4.02 3.92
N LYS A 15 -15.71 4.65 3.87
CA LYS A 15 -16.31 5.39 4.98
C LYS A 15 -17.00 4.45 5.96
N SER A 16 -16.88 4.72 7.25
CA SER A 16 -17.58 3.95 8.28
C SER A 16 -17.78 4.74 9.57
N ASN A 17 -18.66 4.25 10.44
CA ASN A 17 -18.89 4.83 11.77
C ASN A 17 -17.63 4.82 12.67
N LYS A 18 -16.60 4.05 12.32
CA LYS A 18 -15.32 3.98 13.05
C LYS A 18 -14.23 4.86 12.40
N GLY A 19 -14.63 5.74 11.49
CA GLY A 19 -13.76 6.56 10.66
C GLY A 19 -13.49 5.94 9.28
N ASP A 20 -12.70 6.66 8.50
CA ASP A 20 -12.37 6.34 7.12
C ASP A 20 -11.12 5.47 7.03
N PHE A 21 -11.10 4.60 6.02
CA PHE A 21 -10.02 3.64 5.82
C PHE A 21 -9.61 3.53 4.36
N ILE A 22 -8.30 3.34 4.16
CA ILE A 22 -7.74 2.74 2.94
C ILE A 22 -7.47 1.27 3.25
N LEU A 23 -8.01 0.37 2.42
CA LEU A 23 -7.75 -1.06 2.46
C LEU A 23 -7.03 -1.46 1.19
N LEU A 24 -5.88 -2.12 1.34
CA LEU A 24 -5.30 -2.90 0.26
C LEU A 24 -5.80 -4.33 0.43
N LYS A 25 -6.46 -4.82 -0.62
CA LYS A 25 -6.86 -6.21 -0.73
C LYS A 25 -6.09 -6.88 -1.85
N GLY A 26 -5.90 -8.17 -1.69
CA GLY A 26 -5.33 -9.01 -2.72
C GLY A 26 -5.49 -10.46 -2.33
N ASN A 27 -5.03 -11.31 -3.23
CA ASN A 27 -4.84 -12.71 -3.00
C ASN A 27 -3.33 -12.91 -2.83
N ILE A 28 -2.88 -13.43 -1.69
CA ILE A 28 -1.49 -13.87 -1.51
C ILE A 28 -1.55 -15.39 -1.45
N GLN A 29 -0.77 -16.09 -2.29
CA GLN A 29 -0.66 -17.56 -2.32
C GLN A 29 -1.96 -18.31 -2.74
N GLN A 30 -2.73 -17.75 -3.68
CA GLN A 30 -3.94 -18.38 -4.25
C GLN A 30 -5.09 -18.65 -3.26
N GLU A 31 -5.08 -18.01 -2.09
CA GLU A 31 -6.20 -18.01 -1.15
C GLU A 31 -7.39 -17.15 -1.62
N ARG A 32 -8.44 -17.06 -0.80
CA ARG A 32 -9.53 -16.08 -1.01
C ARG A 32 -9.01 -14.66 -0.83
N GLU A 33 -9.53 -13.68 -1.60
CA GLU A 33 -9.23 -12.25 -1.40
C GLU A 33 -9.34 -11.84 0.08
N ARG A 34 -8.26 -11.32 0.66
CA ARG A 34 -8.20 -10.82 2.05
C ARG A 34 -7.81 -9.34 2.10
N VAL A 35 -8.04 -8.73 3.26
CA VAL A 35 -7.43 -7.45 3.59
C VAL A 35 -5.98 -7.70 4.00
N LEU A 36 -5.06 -7.21 3.18
CA LEU A 36 -3.63 -7.36 3.39
C LEU A 36 -3.08 -6.22 4.24
N LEU A 37 -3.56 -5.00 3.97
CA LEU A 37 -3.15 -3.80 4.69
C LEU A 37 -4.36 -2.88 4.91
N LYS A 38 -4.39 -2.24 6.08
CA LYS A 38 -5.42 -1.26 6.45
C LYS A 38 -4.78 0.00 7.03
N ILE A 39 -4.99 1.15 6.40
CA ILE A 39 -4.63 2.47 6.95
C ILE A 39 -5.90 3.19 7.39
N GLY A 40 -5.85 3.83 8.55
CA GLY A 40 -6.90 4.71 9.07
C GLY A 40 -6.27 5.87 9.83
N GLY A 41 -7.07 6.89 10.14
CA GLY A 41 -6.60 8.10 10.82
C GLY A 41 -7.25 9.36 10.27
N LYS A 42 -6.66 10.51 10.57
CA LYS A 42 -7.06 11.80 9.97
C LYS A 42 -6.60 11.86 8.51
N ASN A 43 -7.29 12.64 7.68
CA ASN A 43 -6.94 12.92 6.29
C ASN A 43 -6.91 11.72 5.33
N ILE A 44 -7.53 10.59 5.70
CA ILE A 44 -7.52 9.37 4.87
C ILE A 44 -8.20 9.59 3.51
N GLU A 45 -9.30 10.34 3.48
CA GLU A 45 -9.95 10.75 2.23
C GLU A 45 -8.99 11.51 1.32
N LYS A 46 -8.31 12.53 1.86
CA LYS A 46 -7.33 13.32 1.11
C LYS A 46 -6.18 12.46 0.58
N ILE A 47 -5.62 11.59 1.41
CA ILE A 47 -4.54 10.65 1.02
C ILE A 47 -5.02 9.75 -0.12
N PHE A 48 -6.22 9.19 -0.01
CA PHE A 48 -6.76 8.31 -1.05
C PHE A 48 -6.99 9.07 -2.35
N ASN A 49 -7.59 10.26 -2.30
CA ASN A 49 -7.89 11.07 -3.49
C ASN A 49 -6.62 11.43 -4.26
N GLU A 50 -5.52 11.78 -3.58
CA GLU A 50 -4.24 12.05 -4.24
C GLU A 50 -3.65 10.77 -4.89
N ILE A 51 -3.74 9.62 -4.22
CA ILE A 51 -3.32 8.33 -4.79
C ILE A 51 -4.17 8.00 -6.03
N GLU A 52 -5.49 8.09 -5.90
CA GLU A 52 -6.45 7.82 -6.96
C GLU A 52 -6.20 8.72 -8.17
N LYS A 53 -6.02 10.02 -7.96
CA LYS A 53 -5.72 10.99 -9.01
C LYS A 53 -4.50 10.57 -9.83
N VAL A 54 -3.38 10.29 -9.16
CA VAL A 54 -2.14 9.87 -9.83
C VAL A 54 -2.34 8.55 -10.58
N LEU A 55 -3.00 7.57 -9.95
CA LEU A 55 -3.26 6.28 -10.58
C LEU A 55 -4.16 6.41 -11.83
N LYS A 56 -5.15 7.30 -11.81
CA LYS A 56 -6.00 7.62 -12.97
C LYS A 56 -5.21 8.29 -14.09
N GLU A 57 -4.48 9.36 -13.76
CA GLU A 57 -3.69 10.14 -14.72
C GLU A 57 -2.65 9.28 -15.44
N LYS A 58 -2.04 8.32 -14.73
CA LYS A 58 -1.04 7.39 -15.28
C LYS A 58 -1.64 6.11 -15.89
N LYS A 59 -2.97 5.95 -15.92
CA LYS A 59 -3.67 4.76 -16.43
C LYS A 59 -3.22 3.46 -15.76
N LEU A 60 -3.07 3.50 -14.43
CA LEU A 60 -2.59 2.40 -13.59
C LEU A 60 -3.73 1.62 -12.90
N ILE A 61 -4.97 1.84 -13.36
CA ILE A 61 -6.21 1.25 -12.84
C ILE A 61 -6.86 0.47 -13.99
N GLU A 62 -7.16 -0.80 -13.74
CA GLU A 62 -7.87 -1.67 -14.69
C GLU A 62 -9.38 -1.44 -14.63
N GLU A 63 -9.93 -1.33 -13.42
CA GLU A 63 -11.36 -1.19 -13.17
C GLU A 63 -11.60 -0.28 -11.96
N GLU A 64 -12.66 0.51 -12.03
CA GLU A 64 -13.12 1.36 -10.94
C GLU A 64 -14.59 1.10 -10.66
N SER A 65 -14.94 1.04 -9.37
CA SER A 65 -16.34 1.02 -8.94
C SER A 65 -16.51 1.92 -7.72
N SER A 66 -17.61 2.66 -7.71
CA SER A 66 -17.96 3.57 -6.63
C SER A 66 -19.36 3.30 -6.11
N SER A 67 -19.55 3.55 -4.82
CA SER A 67 -20.81 3.48 -4.09
C SER A 67 -20.79 4.58 -3.03
N ASN A 68 -21.94 4.89 -2.43
CA ASN A 68 -22.09 6.01 -1.49
C ASN A 68 -21.00 6.08 -0.40
N ASN A 69 -20.50 4.93 0.07
CA ASN A 69 -19.53 4.86 1.17
C ASN A 69 -18.20 4.19 0.79
N SER A 70 -17.93 3.92 -0.49
CA SER A 70 -16.72 3.22 -0.91
C SER A 70 -16.37 3.42 -2.37
N ILE A 71 -15.08 3.68 -2.62
CA ILE A 71 -14.45 3.66 -3.95
C ILE A 71 -13.50 2.45 -3.99
N ARG A 72 -13.52 1.68 -5.07
CA ARG A 72 -12.66 0.51 -5.28
C ARG A 72 -11.95 0.63 -6.61
N LEU A 73 -10.64 0.54 -6.58
CA LEU A 73 -9.75 0.58 -7.74
C LEU A 73 -9.08 -0.78 -7.86
N LYS A 74 -9.25 -1.45 -8.99
CA LYS A 74 -8.45 -2.63 -9.37
C LYS A 74 -7.18 -2.12 -10.03
N LEU A 75 -6.03 -2.43 -9.45
CA LEU A 75 -4.75 -1.93 -9.90
C LEU A 75 -4.18 -2.84 -10.98
N ASN A 76 -3.42 -2.26 -11.92
CA ASN A 76 -2.60 -3.05 -12.84
C ASN A 76 -1.69 -3.99 -12.03
N GLN A 77 -1.46 -5.19 -12.55
CA GLN A 77 -0.72 -6.24 -11.84
C GLN A 77 0.65 -5.75 -11.30
N ASP A 78 1.41 -5.02 -12.11
CA ASP A 78 2.76 -4.57 -11.74
C ASP A 78 2.77 -3.42 -10.73
N ILE A 79 1.70 -2.60 -10.67
CA ILE A 79 1.65 -1.44 -9.78
C ILE A 79 1.18 -1.81 -8.37
N GLY A 80 0.43 -2.89 -8.22
CA GLY A 80 -0.12 -3.34 -6.94
C GLY A 80 0.91 -3.43 -5.81
N PRO A 81 2.01 -4.19 -5.98
CA PRO A 81 3.09 -4.28 -5.00
C PRO A 81 3.78 -2.94 -4.70
N ILE A 82 3.94 -2.08 -5.71
CA ILE A 82 4.59 -0.76 -5.55
C ILE A 82 3.71 0.15 -4.69
N VAL A 83 2.40 0.21 -4.97
CA VAL A 83 1.43 0.94 -4.14
C VAL A 83 1.38 0.36 -2.73
N ALA A 84 1.45 -0.97 -2.58
CA ALA A 84 1.49 -1.63 -1.28
C ALA A 84 2.71 -1.21 -0.46
N GLY A 85 3.90 -1.17 -1.08
CA GLY A 85 5.12 -0.67 -0.47
C GLY A 85 5.00 0.77 -0.02
N PHE A 86 4.39 1.64 -0.83
CA PHE A 86 4.16 3.03 -0.46
C PHE A 86 3.18 3.15 0.72
N LEU A 87 2.11 2.36 0.73
CA LEU A 87 1.17 2.30 1.84
C LEU A 87 1.85 1.87 3.15
N ILE A 88 2.81 0.93 3.10
CA ILE A 88 3.66 0.55 4.24
C ILE A 88 4.55 1.72 4.67
N LEU A 89 5.18 2.42 3.73
CA LEU A 89 6.01 3.60 4.00
C LEU A 89 5.22 4.65 4.79
N ILE A 90 4.00 5.01 4.37
CA ILE A 90 3.22 6.06 5.04
C ILE A 90 2.47 5.57 6.29
N ARG A 91 2.39 4.25 6.50
CA ARG A 91 1.70 3.65 7.64
C ARG A 91 2.28 4.17 8.96
N ARG A 92 1.40 4.56 9.89
CA ARG A 92 1.75 5.14 11.20
C ARG A 92 2.67 6.38 11.13
N SER A 93 2.75 7.07 9.98
CA SER A 93 3.45 8.35 9.92
C SER A 93 2.74 9.39 10.78
N ARG A 94 3.50 10.28 11.43
CA ARG A 94 2.95 11.45 12.14
C ARG A 94 2.40 12.48 11.15
N GLU A 95 3.13 12.67 10.04
CA GLU A 95 2.78 13.57 8.95
C GLU A 95 2.54 12.78 7.66
N PRO A 96 1.41 12.05 7.51
CA PRO A 96 1.16 11.22 6.33
C PRO A 96 0.91 12.05 5.05
N LEU A 97 0.50 13.31 5.20
CA LEU A 97 0.31 14.22 4.06
C LEU A 97 1.64 14.67 3.45
N ASP A 98 2.72 14.80 4.22
CA ASP A 98 4.02 15.14 3.64
C ASP A 98 4.48 14.01 2.70
N TRP A 99 4.27 12.76 3.12
CA TRP A 99 4.60 11.60 2.30
C TRP A 99 3.79 11.49 1.01
N ILE A 100 2.53 11.97 1.00
CA ILE A 100 1.65 11.86 -0.18
C ILE A 100 2.20 12.62 -1.38
N THR A 101 2.91 13.73 -1.14
CA THR A 101 3.53 14.54 -2.20
C THR A 101 4.61 13.78 -2.96
N TYR A 102 5.15 12.70 -2.38
CA TYR A 102 6.13 11.85 -3.00
C TYR A 102 5.53 10.62 -3.68
N PHE A 103 4.21 10.43 -3.64
CA PHE A 103 3.58 9.22 -4.21
C PHE A 103 3.88 9.07 -5.70
N GLU A 104 3.51 10.04 -6.52
CA GLU A 104 3.76 10.01 -7.97
C GLU A 104 5.24 9.81 -8.31
N PRO A 105 6.19 10.65 -7.85
CA PRO A 105 7.58 10.50 -8.23
C PRO A 105 8.20 9.18 -7.73
N LEU A 106 7.72 8.62 -6.61
CA LEU A 106 8.19 7.31 -6.14
C LEU A 106 7.66 6.14 -6.96
N ILE A 107 6.42 6.18 -7.43
CA ILE A 107 5.87 5.09 -8.25
C ILE A 107 6.29 5.17 -9.72
N GLN A 108 6.70 6.36 -10.19
CA GLN A 108 7.25 6.56 -11.53
C GLN A 108 8.76 6.27 -11.56
N GLY A 109 9.49 6.57 -10.48
CA GLY A 109 10.94 6.35 -10.38
C GLY A 109 11.78 7.33 -11.20
N ASP A 110 11.17 8.42 -11.69
CA ASP A 110 11.79 9.45 -12.51
C ASP A 110 12.68 10.39 -11.68
N LYS A 111 12.18 10.82 -10.52
CA LYS A 111 12.90 11.70 -9.59
C LYS A 111 13.73 10.92 -8.56
N TYR A 112 13.27 9.72 -8.22
CA TYR A 112 13.84 8.89 -7.17
C TYR A 112 14.30 7.56 -7.74
N LEU A 113 15.54 7.53 -8.25
CA LEU A 113 16.08 6.35 -8.92
C LEU A 113 15.96 5.11 -8.02
N GLY A 114 15.45 4.01 -8.60
CA GLY A 114 15.26 2.73 -7.92
C GLY A 114 14.06 2.68 -6.96
N SER A 115 13.22 3.72 -6.89
CA SER A 115 12.12 3.77 -5.92
C SER A 115 11.05 2.72 -6.16
N LYS A 116 10.76 2.38 -7.41
CA LYS A 116 9.79 1.34 -7.76
C LYS A 116 10.24 -0.02 -7.23
N GLU A 117 11.50 -0.37 -7.47
CA GLU A 117 12.12 -1.62 -7.05
C GLU A 117 12.17 -1.68 -5.53
N VAL A 118 12.57 -0.59 -4.87
CA VAL A 118 12.60 -0.52 -3.41
C VAL A 118 11.20 -0.73 -2.83
N LEU A 119 10.18 -0.01 -3.32
CA LEU A 119 8.79 -0.17 -2.86
C LEU A 119 8.25 -1.58 -3.11
N TYR A 120 8.54 -2.16 -4.27
CA TYR A 120 8.22 -3.55 -4.60
C TYR A 120 8.86 -4.51 -3.58
N HIS A 121 10.16 -4.39 -3.32
CA HIS A 121 10.85 -5.27 -2.37
C HIS A 121 10.42 -5.07 -0.92
N ILE A 122 10.06 -3.85 -0.50
CA ILE A 122 9.49 -3.57 0.82
C ILE A 122 8.19 -4.35 1.02
N TRP A 123 7.35 -4.42 -0.01
CA TRP A 123 6.13 -5.21 0.04
C TRP A 123 6.42 -6.70 0.25
N PHE A 124 7.26 -7.31 -0.59
CA PHE A 124 7.56 -8.74 -0.46
C PHE A 124 8.30 -9.09 0.83
N LEU A 125 9.25 -8.25 1.26
CA LEU A 125 9.89 -8.39 2.57
C LEU A 125 8.86 -8.41 3.71
N SER A 126 7.86 -7.53 3.64
CA SER A 126 6.79 -7.46 4.64
C SER A 126 5.89 -8.71 4.63
N VAL A 127 5.63 -9.28 3.46
CA VAL A 127 4.90 -10.53 3.29
C VAL A 127 5.70 -11.69 3.88
N ASP A 128 6.98 -11.82 3.52
CA ASP A 128 7.86 -12.90 3.97
C ASP A 128 8.05 -12.87 5.49
N LEU A 129 8.34 -11.69 6.06
CA LEU A 129 8.46 -11.51 7.51
C LEU A 129 7.14 -11.75 8.26
N SER A 130 6.00 -11.39 7.66
CA SER A 130 4.69 -11.67 8.26
C SER A 130 4.39 -13.16 8.29
N ASN A 131 4.83 -13.90 7.27
CA ASN A 131 4.62 -15.35 7.16
C ASN A 131 5.56 -16.15 8.05
N SER A 132 6.79 -15.66 8.29
CA SER A 132 7.79 -16.35 9.11
C SER A 132 7.53 -16.26 10.61
N ILE A 133 6.79 -15.24 11.07
CA ILE A 133 6.41 -15.10 12.47
C ILE A 133 5.16 -15.94 12.77
N ASN A 134 5.26 -16.80 13.81
CA ASN A 134 4.22 -17.70 14.30
C ASN A 134 2.80 -17.11 14.22
N LYS A 135 1.97 -17.67 13.33
CA LYS A 135 0.61 -17.22 12.97
C LYS A 135 -0.38 -17.41 14.13
N LYS A 136 -0.32 -16.55 15.15
CA LYS A 136 -1.46 -16.26 16.05
C LYS A 136 -2.11 -14.91 15.70
N LEU A 137 -2.23 -14.60 14.40
CA LEU A 137 -2.97 -13.42 13.97
C LEU A 137 -4.46 -13.76 13.96
N SER A 138 -5.27 -12.88 14.57
CA SER A 138 -6.73 -12.95 14.41
C SER A 138 -7.08 -12.99 12.92
N LEU A 139 -8.06 -13.82 12.53
CA LEU A 139 -8.57 -14.05 11.16
C LEU A 139 -8.86 -12.79 10.29
N LYS A 140 -8.73 -11.59 10.85
CA LYS A 140 -9.09 -10.31 10.26
C LYS A 140 -7.99 -9.69 9.39
N TYR A 141 -6.72 -10.03 9.59
CA TYR A 141 -5.59 -9.48 8.82
C TYR A 141 -4.63 -10.60 8.41
N GLN A 142 -4.29 -10.66 7.12
CA GLN A 142 -3.37 -11.68 6.60
C GLN A 142 -1.91 -11.36 6.96
N LEU A 143 -1.54 -10.08 6.99
CA LEU A 143 -0.18 -9.65 7.35
C LEU A 143 -0.09 -9.15 8.80
N ASN A 144 1.06 -9.34 9.42
CA ASN A 144 1.28 -8.99 10.82
C ASN A 144 1.42 -7.47 10.97
N PRO A 145 0.52 -6.78 11.70
CA PRO A 145 0.59 -5.32 11.83
C PRO A 145 1.89 -4.82 12.45
N LYS A 146 2.51 -5.58 13.36
CA LYS A 146 3.80 -5.20 13.97
C LYS A 146 4.92 -5.21 12.94
N ILE A 147 4.92 -6.20 12.04
CA ILE A 147 5.88 -6.26 10.93
C ILE A 147 5.70 -5.07 9.99
N LEU A 148 4.45 -4.80 9.58
CA LEU A 148 4.17 -3.65 8.71
C LEU A 148 4.60 -2.33 9.36
N ASP A 149 4.37 -2.16 10.66
CA ASP A 149 4.76 -0.96 11.40
C ASP A 149 6.30 -0.84 11.51
N SER A 150 7.01 -1.93 11.80
CA SER A 150 8.48 -1.97 11.89
C SER A 150 9.15 -1.74 10.53
N VAL A 151 8.70 -2.43 9.48
CA VAL A 151 9.21 -2.25 8.11
C VAL A 151 8.91 -0.84 7.64
N GLY A 152 7.70 -0.32 7.89
CA GLY A 152 7.34 1.06 7.56
C GLY A 152 8.22 2.09 8.27
N ALA A 153 8.60 1.86 9.53
CA ALA A 153 9.51 2.76 10.25
C ALA A 153 10.93 2.76 9.65
N ALA A 154 11.50 1.57 9.40
CA ALA A 154 12.81 1.43 8.78
C ALA A 154 12.85 2.04 7.37
N THR A 155 11.79 1.79 6.58
CA THR A 155 11.64 2.31 5.22
C THR A 155 11.65 3.83 5.19
N LYS A 156 10.96 4.51 6.13
CA LYS A 156 10.99 5.98 6.20
C LYS A 156 12.42 6.49 6.38
N ILE A 157 13.23 5.86 7.24
CA ILE A 157 14.63 6.24 7.46
C ILE A 157 15.44 6.06 6.17
N ILE A 158 15.26 4.93 5.49
CA ILE A 158 15.92 4.64 4.21
C ILE A 158 15.55 5.68 3.16
N ALA A 159 14.25 5.98 2.99
CA ALA A 159 13.77 6.97 2.03
C ALA A 159 14.34 8.38 2.30
N LYS A 160 14.39 8.80 3.57
CA LYS A 160 15.00 10.08 3.95
C LYS A 160 16.50 10.12 3.62
N LYS A 161 17.23 9.02 3.82
CA LYS A 161 18.67 8.96 3.55
C LYS A 161 19.00 8.84 2.06
N MET A 162 18.31 7.96 1.35
CA MET A 162 18.59 7.65 -0.06
C MET A 162 18.08 8.74 -1.00
N TRP A 163 16.86 9.22 -0.77
CA TRP A 163 16.18 10.13 -1.67
C TRP A 163 16.10 11.56 -1.16
N LYS A 164 16.69 11.84 0.02
CA LYS A 164 16.69 13.16 0.67
C LYS A 164 15.28 13.74 0.80
N ILE A 165 14.31 12.85 1.02
CA ILE A 165 12.91 13.20 1.27
C ILE A 165 12.82 13.81 2.68
N ALA A 166 12.15 14.95 2.80
CA ALA A 166 12.06 15.74 4.04
C ALA A 166 11.26 15.02 5.14
#